data_AF-A0A7S2QE56-F1
#
_entry.id   AF-A0A7S2QE56-F1
#
_cell.length_a   1.000
_cell.length_b   1.000
_cell.length_c   1.000
_cell.angle_alpha   90.00
_cell.angle_beta   90.00
_cell.angle_gamma   90.00
#
_symmetry.space_group_name_H-M   'P 1'
#
loop_
_entity.id
_entity.type
_entity.pdbx_description
1 polymer ?
#
loop_
_entity_poly.entity_id
_entity_poly.type
_entity_poly.pdbx_seq_one_letter_code
_entity_poly.pdbx_strand_id
1 'polypeptide(L)'
;LVPVHAGLAGSPSCAEDAGEAAGAERGRLVHSGRDCVARCGPGFAPTEARLRCLDGAVQPSVFRCDPMPCRVPEGVANAAAAPCGGSAAVASGAFCAAQCE
;
A
#
# COMPACT_ATOMS: atom_id res chain seq x y z
N LEU A 1 -9.83 5.91 22.31
CA LEU A 1 -10.04 6.58 21.00
C LEU A 1 -8.65 6.82 20.42
N VAL A 2 -8.33 6.30 19.23
CA VAL A 2 -6.97 6.42 18.65
C VAL A 2 -7.03 7.35 17.44
N PRO A 3 -6.26 8.45 17.43
CA PRO A 3 -6.10 9.25 16.22
C PRO A 3 -5.16 8.52 15.25
N VAL A 4 -5.62 8.25 14.03
CA VAL A 4 -4.76 7.73 12.96
C VAL A 4 -4.44 8.87 12.01
N HIS A 5 -3.19 9.30 12.04
CA HIS A 5 -2.69 10.45 11.28
C HIS A 5 -2.58 10.09 9.80
N ALA A 6 -3.40 10.73 8.97
CA ALA A 6 -3.25 10.74 7.53
C ALA A 6 -2.39 11.96 7.15
N GLY A 7 -1.14 11.73 6.80
CA GLY A 7 -0.27 12.81 6.32
C GLY A 7 1.06 12.24 5.87
N LEU A 8 1.34 12.39 4.57
CA LEU A 8 2.41 11.80 3.75
C LEU A 8 1.93 10.61 2.93
N ALA A 9 2.31 10.56 1.65
CA ALA A 9 1.96 9.51 0.69
C ALA A 9 2.40 8.09 1.12
N GLY A 10 3.14 7.96 2.23
CA GLY A 10 3.54 6.70 2.88
C GLY A 10 2.93 6.46 4.27
N SER A 11 2.03 7.32 4.75
CA SER A 11 1.40 7.20 6.06
C SER A 11 0.12 6.37 5.96
N PRO A 12 0.09 5.17 6.55
CA PRO A 12 -1.05 4.29 6.43
C PRO A 12 -2.25 4.81 7.23
N SER A 13 -3.44 4.67 6.65
CA SER A 13 -4.69 5.10 7.26
C SER A 13 -5.60 3.91 7.51
N CYS A 14 -6.43 3.97 8.55
CA CYS A 14 -7.40 2.93 8.85
C CYS A 14 -8.83 3.39 8.49
N ALA A 15 -9.54 2.60 7.69
CA ALA A 15 -10.93 2.85 7.32
C ALA A 15 -11.84 1.68 7.71
N GLU A 16 -12.90 1.93 8.46
CA GLU A 16 -13.96 0.94 8.73
C GLU A 16 -14.83 0.73 7.46
N ASP A 17 -15.30 -0.50 7.24
CA ASP A 17 -16.15 -0.92 6.09
C ASP A 17 -17.62 -0.44 6.17
N ALA A 18 -17.84 0.84 6.50
CA ALA A 18 -19.17 1.43 6.41
C ALA A 18 -19.12 2.91 6.01
N GLY A 19 -19.70 3.20 4.84
CA GLY A 19 -20.25 4.53 4.52
C GLY A 19 -19.25 5.54 3.96
N GLU A 20 -19.45 5.82 2.68
CA GLU A 20 -19.14 7.07 1.97
C GLU A 20 -18.92 8.28 2.90
N ALA A 21 -17.70 8.82 2.92
CA ALA A 21 -17.42 10.19 3.31
C ALA A 21 -16.06 10.59 2.73
N ALA A 22 -16.08 11.05 1.49
CA ALA A 22 -15.03 11.89 0.96
C ALA A 22 -14.98 13.19 1.76
N GLY A 23 -13.83 13.56 2.33
CA GLY A 23 -13.66 14.89 2.91
C GLY A 23 -12.63 14.99 4.04
N ALA A 24 -11.48 15.55 3.67
CA ALA A 24 -10.65 16.47 4.45
C ALA A 24 -10.11 16.05 5.82
N GLU A 25 -8.78 15.84 5.85
CA GLU A 25 -7.85 16.41 6.85
C GLU A 25 -8.03 16.01 8.34
N ARG A 26 -8.94 15.11 8.68
CA ARG A 26 -9.13 14.62 10.05
C ARG A 26 -9.22 13.10 10.06
N GLY A 27 -8.29 12.47 10.78
CA GLY A 27 -8.24 11.01 10.92
C GLY A 27 -9.58 10.42 11.36
N ARG A 28 -9.95 9.29 10.76
CA ARG A 28 -11.18 8.56 11.10
C ARG A 28 -11.00 7.85 12.46
N LEU A 29 -11.96 8.00 13.36
CA LEU A 29 -11.93 7.35 14.67
C LEU A 29 -12.41 5.89 14.54
N VAL A 30 -11.64 4.95 15.10
CA VAL A 30 -11.99 3.52 15.16
C VAL A 30 -12.35 3.14 16.61
N HIS A 31 -13.49 2.46 16.78
CA HIS A 31 -13.93 1.98 18.10
C HIS A 31 -13.06 0.80 18.58
N SER A 32 -12.85 0.73 19.90
CA SER A 32 -12.13 -0.40 20.49
C SER A 32 -12.83 -1.73 20.18
N GLY A 33 -12.05 -2.75 19.85
CA GLY A 33 -12.49 -4.09 19.46
C GLY A 33 -12.81 -4.27 17.97
N ARG A 34 -12.81 -3.20 17.17
CA ARG A 34 -13.16 -3.23 15.73
C ARG A 34 -11.95 -3.39 14.83
N ASP A 35 -12.19 -4.04 13.69
CA ASP A 35 -11.23 -4.18 12.60
C ASP A 35 -11.47 -3.12 11.53
N CYS A 36 -10.38 -2.58 11.00
CA CYS A 36 -10.37 -1.58 9.97
C CYS A 36 -9.39 -1.97 8.85
N VAL A 37 -9.67 -1.53 7.64
CA VAL A 37 -8.84 -1.82 6.46
C VAL A 37 -7.78 -0.74 6.33
N ALA A 38 -6.52 -1.16 6.22
CA ALA A 38 -5.43 -0.25 5.94
C ALA A 38 -5.51 0.26 4.50
N ARG A 39 -5.40 1.58 4.32
CA ARG A 39 -5.37 2.23 3.00
C ARG A 39 -4.10 3.04 2.85
N CYS A 40 -3.49 2.90 1.68
CA CYS A 40 -2.31 3.62 1.24
C CYS A 40 -2.62 4.48 0.01
N GLY A 41 -1.78 5.48 -0.24
CA GLY A 41 -1.89 6.30 -1.44
C GLY A 41 -1.64 5.50 -2.74
N PRO A 42 -1.97 6.06 -3.91
CA PRO A 42 -1.68 5.44 -5.20
C PRO A 42 -0.20 5.06 -5.33
N GLY A 43 0.08 3.86 -5.84
CA GLY A 43 1.46 3.37 -5.98
C GLY A 43 2.06 2.72 -4.72
N PHE A 44 1.31 2.66 -3.61
CA PHE A 44 1.76 2.03 -2.36
C PHE A 44 0.74 1.00 -1.87
N ALA A 45 1.21 -0.06 -1.23
CA ALA A 45 0.39 -1.10 -0.59
C ALA A 45 0.69 -1.16 0.92
N PRO A 46 -0.32 -1.39 1.76
CA PRO A 46 -0.09 -1.56 3.19
C PRO A 46 0.63 -2.88 3.45
N THR A 47 1.59 -2.88 4.38
CA THR A 47 2.22 -4.12 4.86
C THR A 47 1.22 -5.03 5.56
N GLU A 48 0.19 -4.44 6.17
CA GLU A 48 -0.85 -5.12 6.92
C GLU A 48 -2.21 -4.63 6.42
N ALA A 49 -2.96 -5.49 5.74
CA ALA A 49 -4.21 -5.10 5.09
C ALA A 49 -5.33 -4.81 6.10
N ARG A 50 -5.26 -5.42 7.28
CA ARG A 50 -6.25 -5.30 8.35
C ARG A 50 -5.56 -4.91 9.63
N LEU A 51 -6.15 -3.94 10.30
CA LEU A 51 -5.69 -3.44 11.58
C LEU A 51 -6.84 -3.56 12.57
N ARG A 52 -6.53 -3.79 13.84
CA ARG A 52 -7.52 -3.91 14.90
C ARG A 52 -7.28 -2.86 15.96
N CYS A 53 -8.31 -2.13 16.35
CA CYS A 53 -8.22 -1.23 17.50
C CYS A 53 -8.44 -2.05 18.78
N LEU A 54 -7.46 -2.12 19.66
CA LEU A 54 -7.54 -2.78 20.97
C LEU A 54 -6.99 -1.83 22.03
N ASP A 55 -7.76 -1.60 23.09
CA ASP A 55 -7.38 -0.77 24.25
C ASP A 55 -6.85 0.63 23.90
N GLY A 56 -7.36 1.21 22.79
CA GLY A 56 -6.91 2.52 22.34
C GLY A 56 -5.54 2.51 21.64
N ALA A 57 -5.09 1.37 21.13
CA ALA A 57 -3.99 1.24 20.20
C ALA A 57 -4.41 0.43 18.97
N VAL A 58 -3.79 0.71 17.82
CA VAL A 58 -3.97 -0.11 16.62
C VAL A 58 -2.97 -1.26 16.64
N GLN A 59 -3.44 -2.47 16.36
CA GLN A 59 -2.64 -3.68 16.25
C GLN A 59 -2.73 -4.25 14.82
N PRO A 60 -1.60 -4.63 14.21
CA PRO A 60 -0.23 -4.42 14.69
C PRO A 60 0.12 -2.93 14.85
N SER A 61 0.96 -2.63 15.86
CA SER A 61 1.40 -1.26 16.16
C SER A 61 2.37 -0.72 15.11
N VAL A 62 2.99 -1.62 14.34
CA VAL A 62 3.87 -1.32 13.22
C VAL A 62 3.15 -1.71 11.94
N PHE A 63 2.79 -0.70 11.17
CA PHE A 63 2.22 -0.85 9.84
C PHE A 63 2.72 0.32 8.99
N ARG A 64 2.94 0.08 7.70
CA ARG A 64 3.46 1.10 6.78
C ARG A 64 2.93 0.86 5.37
N CYS A 65 3.07 1.89 4.54
CA CYS A 65 2.81 1.80 3.11
C CYS A 65 4.12 1.58 2.36
N ASP A 66 4.30 0.41 1.77
CA ASP A 66 5.47 0.08 0.95
C ASP A 66 5.13 0.34 -0.53
N PRO A 67 6.05 0.92 -1.31
CA PRO A 67 5.81 1.21 -2.71
C PRO A 67 5.63 -0.09 -3.50
N MET A 68 4.62 -0.14 -4.35
CA MET A 68 4.30 -1.32 -5.15
C MET A 68 5.38 -1.56 -6.20
N PRO A 69 5.70 -2.82 -6.51
CA PRO A 69 6.60 -3.13 -7.60
C PRO A 69 5.99 -2.73 -8.95
N CYS A 70 6.83 -2.31 -9.88
CA CYS A 70 6.44 -2.05 -11.26
C CYS A 70 6.36 -3.37 -12.02
N ARG A 71 5.26 -3.62 -12.74
CA ARG A 71 5.19 -4.78 -13.64
C ARG A 71 6.11 -4.57 -14.83
N VAL A 72 6.87 -5.60 -15.19
CA VAL A 72 7.73 -5.60 -16.38
C VAL A 72 6.83 -5.59 -17.62
N PRO A 73 7.08 -4.71 -18.60
CA PRO A 73 6.27 -4.65 -19.80
C PRO A 73 6.44 -5.93 -20.63
N GLU A 74 5.33 -6.44 -21.15
CA GLU A 74 5.28 -7.61 -22.03
C GLU A 74 4.94 -7.16 -23.47
N GLY A 75 5.38 -7.92 -24.47
CA GLY A 75 5.06 -7.64 -25.89
C GLY A 75 5.78 -6.43 -26.49
N VAL A 76 6.93 -6.05 -25.93
CA VAL A 76 7.78 -4.98 -26.48
C VAL A 76 8.53 -5.53 -27.69
N ALA A 77 8.48 -4.83 -28.83
CA ALA A 77 9.16 -5.28 -30.05
C ALA A 77 10.68 -5.39 -29.84
N ASN A 78 11.26 -6.51 -30.30
CA ASN A 78 12.69 -6.88 -30.16
C ASN A 78 13.16 -7.05 -28.69
N ALA A 79 12.24 -7.15 -27.73
CA ALA A 79 12.56 -7.53 -26.37
C ALA A 79 12.48 -9.05 -26.23
N ALA A 80 13.43 -9.64 -25.50
CA ALA A 80 13.39 -11.06 -25.19
C ALA A 80 12.11 -11.43 -24.42
N ALA A 81 11.70 -12.70 -24.48
CA ALA A 81 10.56 -13.22 -23.71
C ALA A 81 10.62 -12.89 -22.20
N ALA A 82 11.83 -12.68 -21.67
CA ALA A 82 12.06 -12.17 -20.33
C ALA A 82 12.81 -10.81 -20.39
N PRO A 83 12.10 -9.68 -20.60
CA PRO A 83 12.72 -8.39 -20.90
C PRO A 83 13.63 -7.84 -19.79
N CYS A 84 13.47 -8.34 -18.56
CA CYS A 84 14.13 -7.85 -17.35
C CYS A 84 14.80 -9.00 -16.57
N GLY A 85 15.45 -9.94 -17.27
CA GLY A 85 16.24 -11.01 -16.63
C GLY A 85 15.41 -12.06 -15.89
N GLY A 86 14.17 -12.28 -16.30
CA GLY A 86 13.30 -13.35 -15.79
C GLY A 86 12.32 -12.94 -14.69
N SER A 87 12.33 -11.68 -14.23
CA SER A 87 11.33 -11.17 -13.31
C SER A 87 10.11 -10.61 -14.05
N ALA A 88 8.91 -10.85 -13.52
CA ALA A 88 7.68 -10.22 -14.00
C ALA A 88 7.43 -8.84 -13.37
N ALA A 89 8.19 -8.49 -12.32
CA ALA A 89 8.08 -7.23 -11.61
C ALA A 89 9.43 -6.78 -11.04
N VAL A 90 9.58 -5.45 -10.90
CA VAL A 90 10.77 -4.79 -10.37
C VAL A 90 10.38 -3.96 -9.16
N ALA A 91 11.16 -3.99 -8.09
CA ALA A 91 10.91 -3.15 -6.91
C ALA A 91 10.86 -1.67 -7.31
N SER A 92 9.99 -0.88 -6.67
CA SER A 92 9.93 0.56 -6.95
C SER A 92 11.29 1.21 -6.70
N GLY A 93 11.75 2.00 -7.67
CA GLY A 93 13.07 2.64 -7.65
C GLY A 93 14.24 1.74 -8.03
N ALA A 94 14.01 0.45 -8.28
CA ALA A 94 15.01 -0.44 -8.85
C ALA A 94 15.01 -0.39 -10.38
N PHE A 95 16.12 -0.85 -10.95
CA PHE A 95 16.32 -0.97 -12.40
C PHE A 95 16.85 -2.38 -12.72
N CYS A 96 16.64 -2.81 -13.95
CA CYS A 96 17.20 -4.05 -14.48
C CYS A 96 17.81 -3.80 -15.86
N ALA A 97 18.73 -4.66 -16.26
CA ALA A 97 19.23 -4.66 -17.62
C ALA A 97 18.15 -5.20 -18.56
N ALA A 98 17.83 -4.42 -19.59
CA ALA A 98 16.92 -4.85 -20.65
C ALA A 98 17.54 -6.00 -21.44
N GLN A 99 16.70 -6.96 -21.83
CA GLN A 99 17.09 -8.11 -22.64
C GLN A 99 16.45 -8.00 -24.02
N CYS A 100 17.28 -8.11 -25.07
CA CYS A 100 16.86 -7.99 -26.47
C CYS A 100 16.96 -9.35 -27.17
N GLU A 101 16.14 -9.54 -28.21
CA GLU A 101 16.16 -10.72 -29.10
C GLU A 101 16.11 -10.32 -30.58
#